data_AF-A0A348SDD8-F1
#
_entry.id   AF-A0A348SDD8-F1
#
_cell.length_a   1.000
_cell.length_b   1.000
_cell.length_c   1.000
_cell.angle_alpha   90.00
_cell.angle_beta   90.00
_cell.angle_gamma   90.00
#
_symmetry.space_group_name_H-M   'P 1'
#
loop_
_entity.id
_entity.type
_entity.pdbx_description
1 polymer ?
#
loop_
_entity_poly.entity_id
_entity_poly.type
_entity_poly.pdbx_seq_one_letter_code
_entity_poly.pdbx_strand_id
1 'polypeptide(L)'
;LGREGAPAGTTDFTAIVTAALALGPDAFFYGGVTADGAGLFRKAIEQAGLGDVEFYGGDGIQDGSGEGSYIAIAGAAAAKSFSSVAAIENIPDKAGFAAKYEAEYGEAPGAYSASGYACAQVVLDAIKRAVAAGEVTREAVRAALVDTSVTYSTVLGSLSFDEVGDTSQKIISLYEVVDGNWTFVEQIDYANK
;
A
#
# COMPACT_ATOMS: atom_id res chain seq x y z
N LEU A 1 15.77 19.04 7.04
CA LEU A 1 15.34 17.68 6.68
C LEU A 1 16.50 16.73 6.97
N GLY A 2 16.37 15.82 7.93
CA GLY A 2 17.36 14.76 8.19
C GLY A 2 17.11 13.54 7.31
N ARG A 3 18.13 12.72 7.08
CA ARG A 3 18.00 11.41 6.40
C ARG A 3 18.91 10.41 7.08
N GLU A 4 18.33 9.30 7.51
CA GLU A 4 19.04 8.16 8.08
C GLU A 4 18.64 6.88 7.35
N GLY A 5 19.42 5.82 7.53
CA GLY A 5 19.13 4.49 6.99
C GLY A 5 19.48 3.41 7.98
N ALA A 6 18.69 2.34 8.02
CA ALA A 6 18.94 1.16 8.82
C ALA A 6 19.27 -0.02 7.91
N PRO A 7 20.31 -0.83 8.23
CA PRO A 7 20.55 -2.09 7.55
C PRO A 7 19.37 -3.05 7.68
N ALA A 8 19.21 -3.96 6.72
CA ALA A 8 18.21 -5.03 6.81
C ALA A 8 18.43 -5.88 8.10
N GLY A 9 17.34 -6.19 8.80
CA GLY A 9 17.39 -6.92 10.06
C GLY A 9 17.69 -6.05 11.30
N THR A 10 17.68 -4.73 11.18
CA THR A 10 17.78 -3.83 12.34
C THR A 10 16.58 -4.00 13.26
N THR A 11 16.84 -4.25 14.54
CA THR A 11 15.80 -4.39 15.58
C THR A 11 15.88 -3.32 16.67
N ASP A 12 17.00 -2.59 16.73
CA ASP A 12 17.21 -1.47 17.65
C ASP A 12 17.43 -0.19 16.86
N PHE A 13 16.53 0.77 17.02
CA PHE A 13 16.56 2.06 16.33
C PHE A 13 16.97 3.22 17.24
N THR A 14 17.41 2.95 18.47
CA THR A 14 17.72 3.97 19.48
C THR A 14 18.71 5.01 18.98
N ALA A 15 19.76 4.59 18.26
CA ALA A 15 20.77 5.50 17.72
C ALA A 15 20.19 6.46 16.67
N ILE A 16 19.34 5.96 15.77
CA ILE A 16 18.68 6.75 14.72
C ILE A 16 17.73 7.78 15.37
N VAL A 17 16.91 7.34 16.33
CA VAL A 17 15.98 8.24 17.04
C VAL A 17 16.74 9.29 17.86
N THR A 18 17.84 8.90 18.50
CA THR A 18 18.68 9.83 19.28
C THR A 18 19.28 10.91 18.39
N ALA A 19 19.74 10.56 17.19
CA ALA A 19 20.21 11.55 16.21
C ALA A 19 19.07 12.48 15.77
N ALA A 20 17.86 11.94 15.58
CA ALA A 20 16.69 12.72 15.19
C ALA A 20 16.25 13.73 16.28
N LEU A 21 16.35 13.39 17.57
CA LEU A 21 16.03 14.30 18.68
C LEU A 21 16.76 15.64 18.56
N ALA A 22 18.04 15.62 18.17
CA ALA A 22 18.86 16.82 18.01
C ALA A 22 18.38 17.74 16.88
N LEU A 23 17.53 17.24 15.98
CA LEU A 23 16.98 17.99 14.86
C LEU A 23 15.60 18.60 15.15
N GLY A 24 14.94 18.21 16.24
CA GLY A 24 13.59 18.68 16.60
C GLY A 24 12.57 18.46 15.48
N PRO A 25 12.28 17.20 15.09
CA PRO A 25 11.43 16.91 13.94
C PRO A 25 9.96 17.23 14.21
N ASP A 26 9.30 17.85 13.24
CA ASP A 26 7.84 18.03 13.24
C ASP A 26 7.10 16.75 12.78
N ALA A 27 7.80 15.87 12.06
CA ALA A 27 7.28 14.61 11.55
C ALA A 27 8.40 13.60 11.29
N PHE A 28 8.05 12.32 11.34
CA PHE A 28 8.87 11.21 10.86
C PHE A 28 8.27 10.62 9.58
N PHE A 29 9.13 10.24 8.63
CA PHE A 29 8.71 9.43 7.48
C PHE A 29 9.55 8.16 7.43
N TYR A 30 8.89 7.01 7.27
CA TYR A 30 9.53 5.71 7.14
C TYR A 30 9.22 5.11 5.76
N GLY A 31 10.26 4.97 4.95
CA GLY A 31 10.15 4.48 3.57
C GLY A 31 10.30 2.96 3.40
N GLY A 32 10.36 2.19 4.49
CA GLY A 32 10.42 0.73 4.46
C GLY A 32 9.07 0.07 4.74
N VAL A 33 9.07 -1.25 4.88
CA VAL A 33 7.89 -2.05 5.22
C VAL A 33 7.88 -2.46 6.70
N THR A 34 6.79 -3.04 7.18
CA THR A 34 6.71 -3.61 8.53
C THR A 34 7.86 -4.55 8.87
N ALA A 35 8.24 -5.42 7.92
CA ALA A 35 9.35 -6.37 8.08
C ALA A 35 10.73 -5.71 8.23
N ASP A 36 10.89 -4.46 7.79
CA ASP A 36 12.13 -3.68 7.97
C ASP A 36 12.25 -3.07 9.38
N GLY A 37 11.23 -3.24 10.22
CA GLY A 37 11.22 -2.80 11.61
C GLY A 37 10.45 -1.49 11.85
N ALA A 38 9.53 -1.09 10.96
CA ALA A 38 8.74 0.13 11.10
C ALA A 38 8.05 0.27 12.48
N GLY A 39 7.46 -0.81 12.99
CA GLY A 39 6.81 -0.81 14.31
C GLY A 39 7.79 -0.69 15.48
N LEU A 40 9.00 -1.26 15.35
CA LEU A 40 10.08 -1.12 16.34
C LEU A 40 10.64 0.29 16.34
N PHE A 41 10.80 0.90 15.16
CA PHE A 41 11.18 2.29 15.02
C PHE A 41 10.16 3.22 15.67
N ARG A 42 8.85 2.99 15.44
CA ARG A 42 7.81 3.78 16.10
C ARG A 42 7.86 3.65 17.63
N LYS A 43 8.10 2.45 18.17
CA LYS A 43 8.33 2.25 19.61
C LYS A 43 9.55 3.02 20.13
N ALA A 44 10.64 3.05 19.38
CA ALA A 44 11.83 3.80 19.78
C ALA A 44 11.56 5.32 19.81
N ILE A 45 10.76 5.85 18.87
CA ILE A 45 10.30 7.25 18.87
C ILE A 45 9.49 7.56 20.14
N GLU A 46 8.53 6.70 20.49
CA GLU A 46 7.75 6.82 21.72
C GLU A 46 8.65 6.82 22.97
N GLN A 47 9.57 5.87 23.07
CA GLN A 47 10.50 5.74 24.20
C GLN A 47 11.45 6.94 24.35
N ALA A 48 11.73 7.64 23.25
CA ALA A 48 12.52 8.86 23.23
C ALA A 48 11.72 10.13 23.60
N GLY A 49 10.43 9.99 23.91
CA GLY A 49 9.55 11.11 24.26
C GLY A 49 9.03 11.91 23.07
N LEU A 50 9.05 11.33 21.86
CA LEU A 50 8.54 11.95 20.63
C LEU A 50 7.24 11.26 20.14
N GLY A 51 6.52 10.59 21.03
CA GLY A 51 5.24 9.93 20.73
C GLY A 51 4.20 10.83 20.07
N ASP A 52 4.17 12.11 20.46
CA ASP A 52 3.24 13.09 19.91
C ASP A 52 3.64 13.59 18.51
N VAL A 53 4.83 13.27 18.01
CA VAL A 53 5.27 13.62 16.65
C VAL A 53 4.66 12.65 15.65
N GLU A 54 4.07 13.20 14.59
CA GLU A 54 3.38 12.43 13.55
C GLU A 54 4.34 11.50 12.81
N PHE A 55 3.86 10.30 12.50
CA PHE A 55 4.64 9.27 11.84
C PHE A 55 3.98 8.90 10.51
N TYR A 56 4.69 9.07 9.42
CA TYR A 56 4.19 8.79 8.07
C TYR A 56 4.89 7.58 7.47
N GLY A 57 4.15 6.76 6.73
CA GLY A 57 4.70 5.67 5.92
C GLY A 57 3.95 5.48 4.60
N GLY A 58 4.48 4.58 3.78
CA GLY A 58 3.83 4.12 2.56
C GLY A 58 2.85 2.98 2.80
N ASP A 59 2.50 2.29 1.72
CA ASP A 59 1.72 1.06 1.68
C ASP A 59 2.36 -0.08 2.47
N GLY A 60 3.69 -0.07 2.58
CA GLY A 60 4.49 -1.04 3.33
C GLY A 60 4.16 -1.22 4.83
N ILE A 61 3.45 -0.26 5.44
CA ILE A 61 3.01 -0.35 6.84
C ILE A 61 1.48 -0.49 6.98
N GLN A 62 0.74 -0.45 5.87
CA GLN A 62 -0.72 -0.59 5.85
C GLN A 62 -1.08 -2.07 5.73
N ASP A 63 -0.75 -2.85 6.76
CA ASP A 63 -0.86 -4.31 6.77
C ASP A 63 -1.87 -4.84 7.79
N GLY A 64 -2.92 -4.04 8.05
CA GLY A 64 -3.97 -4.37 9.01
C GLY A 64 -3.54 -4.19 10.46
N SER A 65 -4.19 -4.90 11.37
CA SER A 65 -3.95 -4.86 12.82
C SER A 65 -3.72 -6.23 13.46
N GLY A 66 -3.62 -7.29 12.65
CA GLY A 66 -3.38 -8.66 13.11
C GLY A 66 -1.95 -8.91 13.60
N GLU A 67 -1.67 -10.13 14.06
CA GLU A 67 -0.34 -10.53 14.50
C GLU A 67 0.71 -10.29 13.41
N GLY A 68 1.84 -9.68 13.78
CA GLY A 68 2.92 -9.33 12.85
C GLY A 68 2.72 -8.05 12.06
N SER A 69 1.56 -7.39 12.14
CA SER A 69 1.32 -6.07 11.52
C SER A 69 2.12 -4.95 12.17
N TYR A 70 2.25 -3.82 11.46
CA TYR A 70 2.83 -2.59 11.99
C TYR A 70 2.17 -2.20 13.32
N ILE A 71 0.83 -2.20 13.36
CA ILE A 71 0.04 -1.80 14.54
C ILE A 71 0.30 -2.77 15.70
N ALA A 72 0.25 -4.08 15.46
CA ALA A 72 0.49 -5.07 16.50
C ALA A 72 1.91 -4.98 17.08
N ILE A 73 2.91 -4.72 16.22
CA ILE A 73 4.30 -4.55 16.64
C ILE A 73 4.48 -3.24 17.40
N ALA A 74 3.91 -2.12 16.95
CA ALA A 74 4.05 -0.82 17.60
C ALA A 74 3.22 -0.71 18.90
N GLY A 75 2.10 -1.41 19.00
CA GLY A 75 1.17 -1.33 20.12
C GLY A 75 0.58 0.08 20.25
N ALA A 76 0.48 0.58 21.49
CA ALA A 76 -0.03 1.94 21.75
C ALA A 76 0.77 3.05 21.05
N ALA A 77 2.05 2.82 20.76
CA ALA A 77 2.88 3.77 20.02
C ALA A 77 2.40 3.98 18.57
N ALA A 78 1.54 3.10 18.02
CA ALA A 78 0.99 3.25 16.68
C ALA A 78 0.07 4.47 16.52
N ALA A 79 -0.37 5.11 17.61
CA ALA A 79 -1.15 6.33 17.53
C ALA A 79 -0.39 7.43 16.77
N LYS A 80 -1.13 8.30 16.05
CA LYS A 80 -0.58 9.36 15.18
C LYS A 80 0.29 8.85 14.03
N SER A 81 0.05 7.60 13.62
CA SER A 81 0.63 7.05 12.42
C SER A 81 -0.32 7.20 11.23
N PHE A 82 0.24 7.60 10.10
CA PHE A 82 -0.45 7.83 8.85
C PHE A 82 0.21 7.02 7.75
N SER A 83 -0.58 6.51 6.82
CA SER A 83 -0.08 5.80 5.64
C SER A 83 -0.73 6.30 4.37
N SER A 84 0.00 6.16 3.26
CA SER A 84 -0.49 6.42 1.91
C SER A 84 -0.35 5.17 1.06
N VAL A 85 -1.42 4.79 0.36
CA VAL A 85 -1.46 3.62 -0.50
C VAL A 85 -1.83 4.05 -1.90
N ALA A 86 -1.06 3.65 -2.90
CA ALA A 86 -1.36 3.86 -4.32
C ALA A 86 -2.42 2.87 -4.82
N ALA A 87 -3.60 2.90 -4.18
CA ALA A 87 -4.72 2.01 -4.48
C ALA A 87 -6.05 2.74 -4.26
N ILE A 88 -7.08 2.21 -4.91
CA ILE A 88 -8.47 2.67 -4.76
C ILE A 88 -9.07 1.99 -3.53
N GLU A 89 -9.42 2.75 -2.50
CA GLU A 89 -10.13 2.25 -1.32
C GLU A 89 -11.62 2.02 -1.63
N ASN A 90 -12.21 2.92 -2.42
CA ASN A 90 -13.64 2.93 -2.74
C ASN A 90 -13.93 2.27 -4.09
N ILE A 91 -13.61 0.98 -4.16
CA ILE A 91 -13.82 0.17 -5.37
C ILE A 91 -15.31 -0.05 -5.68
N PRO A 92 -15.68 -0.26 -6.96
CA PRO A 92 -17.00 -0.76 -7.32
C PRO A 92 -17.35 -2.05 -6.56
N ASP A 93 -18.56 -2.10 -5.98
CA ASP A 93 -19.06 -3.26 -5.23
C ASP A 93 -18.10 -3.77 -4.14
N LYS A 94 -17.49 -2.85 -3.37
CA LYS A 94 -16.57 -3.19 -2.28
C LYS A 94 -17.10 -4.25 -1.33
N ALA A 95 -18.37 -4.15 -0.94
CA ALA A 95 -19.00 -5.12 -0.04
C ALA A 95 -19.10 -6.52 -0.68
N GLY A 96 -19.47 -6.59 -1.97
CA GLY A 96 -19.52 -7.85 -2.70
C GLY A 96 -18.15 -8.48 -2.92
N PHE A 97 -17.11 -7.68 -3.17
CA PHE A 97 -15.73 -8.17 -3.24
C PHE A 97 -15.28 -8.73 -1.88
N ALA A 98 -15.47 -7.97 -0.79
CA ALA A 98 -15.09 -8.41 0.56
C ALA A 98 -15.80 -9.71 0.96
N ALA A 99 -17.11 -9.83 0.69
CA ALA A 99 -17.86 -11.05 0.99
C ALA A 99 -17.35 -12.27 0.22
N LYS A 100 -17.01 -12.10 -1.07
CA LYS A 100 -16.44 -13.19 -1.88
C LYS A 100 -15.02 -13.57 -1.43
N TYR A 101 -14.22 -12.59 -1.06
CA TYR A 101 -12.86 -12.80 -0.58
C TYR A 101 -12.87 -13.57 0.74
N GLU A 102 -13.70 -13.16 1.71
CA GLU A 102 -13.87 -13.85 2.99
C GLU A 102 -14.39 -15.28 2.80
N ALA A 103 -15.35 -15.48 1.88
CA ALA A 103 -15.88 -16.82 1.61
C ALA A 103 -14.84 -17.78 1.00
N GLU A 104 -13.88 -17.27 0.24
CA GLU A 104 -12.81 -18.06 -0.39
C GLU A 104 -11.62 -18.29 0.55
N TYR A 105 -11.21 -17.26 1.30
CA TYR A 105 -9.94 -17.24 2.04
C TYR A 105 -10.10 -17.30 3.56
N GLY A 106 -11.30 -17.07 4.10
CA GLY A 106 -11.57 -17.09 5.54
C GLY A 106 -10.99 -15.89 6.31
N GLU A 107 -10.66 -14.81 5.61
CA GLU A 107 -10.19 -13.56 6.17
C GLU A 107 -10.62 -12.37 5.30
N ALA A 108 -10.59 -11.17 5.87
CA ALA A 108 -10.94 -9.95 5.15
C ALA A 108 -9.87 -9.60 4.11
N PRO A 109 -10.23 -8.94 3.00
CA PRO A 109 -9.24 -8.49 2.02
C PRO A 109 -8.25 -7.50 2.64
N GLY A 110 -6.95 -7.72 2.39
CA GLY A 110 -5.88 -6.80 2.76
C GLY A 110 -5.65 -5.71 1.71
N ALA A 111 -4.65 -4.85 1.97
CA ALA A 111 -4.30 -3.68 1.16
C ALA A 111 -4.11 -3.97 -0.35
N TYR A 112 -3.57 -5.16 -0.67
CA TYR A 112 -3.23 -5.56 -2.03
C TYR A 112 -4.24 -6.51 -2.67
N SER A 113 -5.26 -6.97 -1.94
CA SER A 113 -6.16 -8.04 -2.42
C SER A 113 -6.95 -7.63 -3.66
N ALA A 114 -7.56 -6.44 -3.66
CA ALA A 114 -8.33 -5.95 -4.81
C ALA A 114 -7.42 -5.63 -6.01
N SER A 115 -6.27 -5.01 -5.78
CA SER A 115 -5.29 -4.70 -6.83
C SER A 115 -4.71 -5.97 -7.45
N GLY A 116 -4.36 -6.97 -6.64
CA GLY A 116 -3.89 -8.27 -7.11
C GLY A 116 -4.93 -8.99 -7.96
N TYR A 117 -6.21 -8.94 -7.55
CA TYR A 117 -7.32 -9.48 -8.33
C TYR A 117 -7.49 -8.74 -9.67
N ALA A 118 -7.44 -7.41 -9.68
CA ALA A 118 -7.50 -6.62 -10.90
C ALA A 118 -6.33 -6.92 -11.86
N CYS A 119 -5.11 -7.06 -11.35
CA CYS A 119 -3.96 -7.48 -12.14
C CYS A 119 -4.19 -8.83 -12.81
N ALA A 120 -4.76 -9.81 -12.09
CA ALA A 120 -5.12 -11.10 -12.67
C ALA A 120 -6.19 -10.96 -13.77
N GLN A 121 -7.21 -10.13 -13.57
CA GLN A 121 -8.23 -9.85 -14.59
C GLN A 121 -7.61 -9.28 -15.89
N VAL A 122 -6.69 -8.32 -15.76
CA VAL A 122 -5.96 -7.71 -16.88
C VAL A 122 -5.11 -8.73 -17.63
N VAL A 123 -4.30 -9.52 -16.91
CA VAL A 123 -3.43 -10.54 -17.52
C VAL A 123 -4.26 -11.61 -18.24
N LEU A 124 -5.36 -12.06 -17.64
CA LEU A 124 -6.25 -13.05 -18.25
C LEU A 124 -6.94 -12.51 -19.51
N ASP A 125 -7.34 -11.24 -19.53
CA ASP A 125 -7.88 -10.60 -20.72
C ASP A 125 -6.84 -10.55 -21.86
N ALA A 126 -5.61 -10.10 -21.55
CA ALA A 126 -4.52 -10.04 -22.52
C ALA A 126 -4.19 -11.43 -23.10
N ILE A 127 -4.19 -12.48 -22.27
CA ILE A 127 -4.02 -13.87 -22.73
C ILE A 127 -5.14 -14.27 -23.68
N LYS A 128 -6.40 -13.97 -23.38
CA LYS A 128 -7.54 -14.29 -24.26
C LYS A 128 -7.40 -13.62 -25.63
N ARG A 129 -6.93 -12.36 -25.68
CA ARG A 129 -6.68 -11.66 -26.94
C ARG A 129 -5.51 -12.25 -27.72
N ALA A 130 -4.43 -12.63 -27.05
CA ALA A 130 -3.31 -13.34 -27.67
C ALA A 130 -3.76 -14.70 -28.26
N VAL A 131 -4.58 -15.46 -27.53
CA VAL A 131 -5.21 -16.70 -28.02
C VAL A 131 -6.06 -16.44 -29.27
N ALA A 132 -6.88 -15.39 -29.26
CA ALA A 132 -7.72 -15.03 -30.41
C ALA A 132 -6.90 -14.61 -31.64
N ALA A 133 -5.73 -14.02 -31.43
CA ALA A 133 -4.77 -13.68 -32.48
C ALA A 133 -3.96 -14.89 -33.00
N GLY A 134 -4.05 -16.05 -32.33
CA GLY A 134 -3.38 -17.28 -32.74
C GLY A 134 -1.92 -17.41 -32.28
N GLU A 135 -1.43 -16.50 -31.43
CA GLU A 135 -0.06 -16.50 -30.93
C GLU A 135 -0.03 -16.28 -29.41
N VAL A 136 0.30 -17.34 -28.65
CA VAL A 136 0.34 -17.30 -27.18
C VAL A 136 1.78 -17.41 -26.70
N THR A 137 2.54 -16.34 -26.93
CA THR A 137 3.90 -16.16 -26.40
C THR A 137 3.89 -15.11 -25.29
N ARG A 138 4.93 -15.08 -24.45
CA ARG A 138 5.09 -14.05 -23.41
C ARG A 138 5.06 -12.65 -24.03
N GLU A 139 5.72 -12.50 -25.17
CA GLU A 139 5.84 -11.26 -25.93
C GLU A 139 4.48 -10.83 -26.50
N ALA A 140 3.69 -11.76 -27.07
CA ALA A 140 2.35 -11.47 -27.57
C ALA A 140 1.39 -11.07 -26.45
N VAL A 141 1.42 -11.77 -25.31
CA VAL A 141 0.60 -11.42 -24.14
C VAL A 141 0.98 -10.05 -23.59
N ARG A 142 2.28 -9.76 -23.47
CA ARG A 142 2.75 -8.44 -23.01
C ARG A 142 2.30 -7.34 -23.97
N ALA A 143 2.46 -7.53 -25.28
CA ALA A 143 2.04 -6.56 -26.30
C ALA A 143 0.53 -6.31 -26.26
N ALA A 144 -0.27 -7.36 -26.08
CA ALA A 144 -1.71 -7.24 -25.89
C ALA A 144 -2.05 -6.49 -24.59
N LEU A 145 -1.32 -6.74 -23.50
CA LEU A 145 -1.57 -6.11 -22.21
C LEU A 145 -1.34 -4.60 -22.24
N VAL A 146 -0.23 -4.14 -22.83
CA VAL A 146 0.17 -2.72 -22.85
C VAL A 146 -0.37 -1.95 -24.05
N ASP A 147 -1.31 -2.53 -24.81
CA ASP A 147 -2.01 -1.83 -25.88
C ASP A 147 -2.80 -0.66 -25.30
N THR A 148 -2.35 0.57 -25.59
CA THR A 148 -2.92 1.82 -25.05
C THR A 148 -4.34 2.11 -25.55
N SER A 149 -4.81 1.39 -26.58
CA SER A 149 -6.18 1.48 -27.08
C SER A 149 -7.19 0.64 -26.28
N VAL A 150 -6.70 -0.22 -25.38
CA VAL A 150 -7.52 -1.14 -24.61
C VAL A 150 -7.86 -0.57 -23.24
N THR A 151 -9.15 -0.63 -22.90
CA THR A 151 -9.64 -0.36 -21.54
C THR A 151 -10.11 -1.66 -20.91
N TYR A 152 -9.60 -1.95 -19.72
CA TYR A 152 -9.94 -3.12 -18.93
C TYR A 152 -11.07 -2.80 -17.96
N SER A 153 -12.01 -3.73 -17.79
CA SER A 153 -13.03 -3.66 -16.73
C SER A 153 -12.60 -4.58 -15.59
N THR A 154 -12.23 -4.00 -14.46
CA THR A 154 -11.70 -4.73 -13.30
C THR A 154 -12.55 -4.50 -12.05
N VAL A 155 -12.22 -5.20 -10.96
CA VAL A 155 -12.82 -4.93 -9.64
C VAL A 155 -12.49 -3.52 -9.14
N LEU A 156 -11.41 -2.89 -9.61
CA LEU A 156 -11.07 -1.50 -9.33
C LEU A 156 -11.83 -0.51 -10.24
N GLY A 157 -12.74 -0.99 -11.08
CA GLY A 157 -13.36 -0.21 -12.15
C GLY A 157 -12.56 -0.25 -13.45
N SER A 158 -12.81 0.71 -14.32
CA SER A 158 -12.15 0.80 -15.62
C SER A 158 -10.74 1.38 -15.49
N LEU A 159 -9.78 0.77 -16.19
CA LEU A 159 -8.41 1.28 -16.31
C LEU A 159 -7.81 0.98 -17.68
N SER A 160 -6.84 1.79 -18.08
CA SER A 160 -5.96 1.55 -19.24
C SER A 160 -4.51 1.78 -18.85
N PHE A 161 -3.57 1.46 -19.74
CA PHE A 161 -2.15 1.76 -19.56
C PHE A 161 -1.69 2.81 -20.57
N ASP A 162 -0.74 3.66 -20.19
CA ASP A 162 -0.07 4.58 -21.10
C ASP A 162 1.15 3.92 -21.79
N GLU A 163 1.86 4.70 -22.60
CA GLU A 163 2.99 4.22 -23.41
C GLU A 163 4.17 3.67 -22.59
N VAL A 164 4.28 4.04 -21.31
CA VAL A 164 5.32 3.54 -20.39
C VAL A 164 4.81 2.45 -19.45
N GLY A 165 3.53 2.09 -19.56
CA GLY A 165 2.90 1.02 -18.80
C GLY A 165 2.32 1.48 -17.47
N ASP A 166 2.18 2.78 -17.23
CA ASP A 166 1.51 3.26 -16.03
C ASP A 166 -0.01 3.20 -16.21
N THR A 167 -0.72 2.85 -15.14
CA THR A 167 -2.18 2.84 -15.12
C THR A 167 -2.76 4.26 -15.25
N SER A 168 -3.92 4.37 -15.89
CA SER A 168 -4.76 5.59 -15.92
C SER A 168 -5.32 5.95 -14.55
N GLN A 169 -5.32 5.02 -13.59
CA GLN A 169 -5.77 5.25 -12.23
C GLN A 169 -4.64 5.90 -11.41
N LYS A 170 -4.70 7.22 -11.22
CA LYS A 170 -3.71 7.99 -10.44
C LYS A 170 -4.25 8.32 -9.05
N ILE A 171 -4.61 7.29 -8.30
CA ILE A 171 -5.31 7.43 -7.02
C ILE A 171 -4.39 7.10 -5.85
N ILE A 172 -4.40 7.95 -4.82
CA ILE A 172 -3.76 7.69 -3.52
C ILE A 172 -4.84 7.70 -2.44
N SER A 173 -4.90 6.65 -1.62
CA SER A 173 -5.74 6.55 -0.43
C SER A 173 -4.91 6.79 0.83
N LEU A 174 -5.43 7.61 1.75
CA LEU A 174 -4.78 8.01 2.99
C LEU A 174 -5.47 7.36 4.18
N TYR A 175 -4.68 6.91 5.15
CA TYR A 175 -5.18 6.26 6.37
C TYR A 175 -4.48 6.83 7.61
N GLU A 176 -5.17 6.78 8.74
CA GLU A 176 -4.67 7.14 10.07
C GLU A 176 -4.93 5.99 11.04
N VAL A 177 -4.04 5.76 12.00
CA VAL A 177 -4.29 4.84 13.11
C VAL A 177 -5.18 5.53 14.15
N VAL A 178 -6.42 5.06 14.29
CA VAL A 178 -7.38 5.48 15.31
C VAL A 178 -7.78 4.27 16.13
N ASP A 179 -7.71 4.37 17.46
CA ASP A 179 -8.06 3.27 18.39
C ASP A 179 -7.42 1.92 18.02
N GLY A 180 -6.15 1.95 17.64
CA GLY A 180 -5.38 0.75 17.27
C GLY A 180 -5.82 0.10 15.96
N ASN A 181 -6.46 0.85 15.05
CA ASN A 181 -6.87 0.35 13.74
C ASN A 181 -6.62 1.40 12.65
N TRP A 182 -6.27 0.92 11.44
CA TRP A 182 -6.24 1.79 10.27
C TRP A 182 -7.65 2.27 9.91
N THR A 183 -7.82 3.58 9.86
CA THR A 183 -9.06 4.27 9.48
C THR A 183 -8.79 5.04 8.20
N PHE A 184 -9.64 4.84 7.20
CA PHE A 184 -9.58 5.59 5.95
C PHE A 184 -9.90 7.08 6.20
N VAL A 185 -9.04 7.96 5.69
CA VAL A 185 -9.17 9.42 5.81
C VAL A 185 -9.80 9.98 4.54
N GLU A 186 -9.09 9.85 3.43
CA GLU A 186 -9.55 10.33 2.12
C GLU A 186 -8.85 9.60 0.98
N GLN A 187 -9.41 9.75 -0.21
CA GLN A 187 -8.82 9.28 -1.46
C GLN A 187 -8.69 10.46 -2.42
N ILE A 188 -7.50 10.65 -2.96
CA ILE A 188 -7.17 11.75 -3.86
C ILE A 188 -6.96 11.19 -5.26
N ASP A 189 -7.68 11.74 -6.24
CA ASP A 189 -7.48 11.48 -7.66
C ASP A 189 -6.54 12.55 -8.25
N TYR A 190 -5.37 12.10 -8.72
CA TYR A 190 -4.36 12.93 -9.38
C TYR A 190 -4.46 12.88 -10.91
N ALA A 191 -5.41 12.14 -11.49
CA ALA A 191 -5.55 12.07 -12.95
C ALA A 191 -6.01 13.41 -13.55
N ASN A 192 -6.61 14.28 -12.73
CA ASN A 192 -7.23 15.54 -13.15
C ASN A 192 -6.61 16.79 -12.47
N LYS A 193 -5.43 16.65 -11.83
CA LYS A 193 -4.73 17.75 -11.15
C LYS A 193 -3.62 18.38 -11.99
#